data_AF-W5J4R0-F1
#
_entry.id   AF-W5J4R0-F1
#
_cell.length_a   1.000
_cell.length_b   1.000
_cell.length_c   1.000
_cell.angle_alpha   90.00
_cell.angle_beta   90.00
_cell.angle_gamma   90.00
#
_symmetry.space_group_name_H-M   'P 1'
#
loop_
_entity.id
_entity.type
_entity.pdbx_description
1 polymer ?
#
loop_
_entity_poly.entity_id
_entity_poly.type
_entity_poly.pdbx_seq_one_letter_code
_entity_poly.pdbx_strand_id
1 'polypeptide(L)'
;MQGFSFLIAAFCHDLDHRGISNSYQTQTSSPLARLYSSEGSVNERHHLSQAICILNDSSSKILDGLSTEEFKECIDYLRELILATDLANHFRILPRLKKLRTDNLSEGNNQRLLLSLAITCSDLNDQIKKWNTVQHVAHLVYAEFFAEGDLEKQMGLRPNAMMDRKKACIPMLQIEFLTTVIRPTFEILVQIFPETEPFLKTIDSNRAQWERVRNGAAQTGNGNGTVPGNGASSEGAANPCHNCNPTAECCDFSCYTKQHQG
;
A
#
# COMPACT_ATOMS: atom_id res chain seq x y z
N MET A 1 24.41 -8.36 11.80
CA MET A 1 23.03 -8.72 12.15
C MET A 1 21.96 -8.07 11.29
N GLN A 2 22.06 -6.75 11.00
CA GLN A 2 21.04 -5.96 10.29
C GLN A 2 20.53 -6.56 8.97
N GLY A 3 21.40 -6.80 7.99
CA GLY A 3 20.98 -7.30 6.68
C GLY A 3 20.30 -8.67 6.74
N PHE A 4 20.77 -9.55 7.62
CA PHE A 4 20.15 -10.86 7.84
C PHE A 4 18.75 -10.71 8.46
N SER A 5 18.62 -9.89 9.50
CA SER A 5 17.33 -9.62 10.14
C SER A 5 16.35 -8.94 9.18
N PHE A 6 16.85 -8.08 8.28
CA PHE A 6 16.04 -7.46 7.23
C PHE A 6 15.43 -8.49 6.28
N LEU A 7 16.22 -9.46 5.82
CA LEU A 7 15.72 -10.51 4.93
C LEU A 7 14.64 -11.35 5.63
N ILE A 8 14.86 -11.73 6.89
CA ILE A 8 13.85 -12.46 7.67
C ILE A 8 12.57 -11.62 7.82
N ALA A 9 12.69 -10.35 8.19
CA ALA A 9 11.53 -9.45 8.29
C ALA A 9 10.77 -9.36 6.97
N ALA A 10 11.46 -9.21 5.84
CA ALA A 10 10.85 -9.15 4.52
C ALA A 10 10.06 -10.43 4.18
N PHE A 11 10.57 -11.61 4.54
CA PHE A 11 9.83 -12.88 4.36
C PHE A 11 8.64 -13.03 5.31
N CYS A 12 8.68 -12.39 6.48
CA CYS A 12 7.71 -12.62 7.55
C CYS A 12 6.68 -11.50 7.74
N HIS A 13 6.83 -10.35 7.07
CA HIS A 13 6.11 -9.12 7.45
C HIS A 13 4.58 -9.21 7.36
N ASP A 14 4.02 -10.10 6.53
CA ASP A 14 2.57 -10.30 6.33
C ASP A 14 2.08 -11.72 6.72
N LEU A 15 2.79 -12.42 7.61
CA LEU A 15 2.42 -13.78 8.02
C LEU A 15 1.00 -13.86 8.63
N ASP A 16 0.16 -14.75 8.10
CA ASP A 16 -1.25 -14.91 8.51
C ASP A 16 -2.10 -13.64 8.27
N HIS A 17 -1.79 -12.83 7.25
CA HIS A 17 -2.68 -11.78 6.78
C HIS A 17 -4.00 -12.37 6.24
N ARG A 18 -5.13 -11.82 6.67
CA ARG A 18 -6.48 -12.35 6.37
C ARG A 18 -7.25 -11.53 5.33
N GLY A 19 -6.57 -10.59 4.70
CA GLY A 19 -7.17 -9.62 3.79
C GLY A 19 -8.07 -8.63 4.50
N ILE A 20 -7.69 -8.23 5.72
CA ILE A 20 -8.48 -7.37 6.59
C ILE A 20 -7.57 -6.33 7.25
N SER A 21 -7.97 -5.06 7.19
CA SER A 21 -7.23 -3.92 7.71
C SER A 21 -7.23 -3.82 9.25
N ASN A 22 -6.23 -3.09 9.78
CA ASN A 22 -6.16 -2.71 11.19
C ASN A 22 -7.43 -1.97 11.68
N SER A 23 -8.03 -1.15 10.82
CA SER A 23 -9.27 -0.41 11.11
C SER A 23 -10.44 -1.37 11.32
N TYR A 24 -10.63 -2.30 10.39
CA TYR A 24 -11.69 -3.31 10.49
C TYR A 24 -11.50 -4.19 11.73
N GLN A 25 -10.27 -4.65 12.00
CA GLN A 25 -9.97 -5.45 13.20
C GLN A 25 -10.46 -4.75 14.48
N THR A 26 -10.16 -3.46 14.60
CA THR A 26 -10.54 -2.63 15.75
C THR A 26 -12.05 -2.40 15.80
N GLN A 27 -12.66 -2.02 14.68
CA GLN A 27 -14.10 -1.72 14.61
C GLN A 27 -14.97 -2.94 14.92
N THR A 28 -14.53 -4.12 14.50
CA THR A 28 -15.23 -5.38 14.74
C THR A 28 -14.84 -6.07 16.05
N SER A 29 -13.93 -5.47 16.84
CA SER A 29 -13.41 -6.05 18.07
C SER A 29 -12.92 -7.49 17.87
N SER A 30 -12.18 -7.72 16.79
CA SER A 30 -11.67 -9.04 16.42
C SER A 30 -10.79 -9.65 17.53
N PRO A 31 -10.55 -10.97 17.52
CA PRO A 31 -9.62 -11.58 18.47
C PRO A 31 -8.22 -10.92 18.49
N LEU A 32 -7.68 -10.55 17.32
CA LEU A 32 -6.37 -9.89 17.24
C LEU A 32 -6.43 -8.47 17.78
N ALA A 33 -7.50 -7.71 17.51
CA ALA A 33 -7.68 -6.39 18.10
C ALA A 33 -7.72 -6.47 19.63
N ARG A 34 -8.41 -7.45 20.22
CA ARG A 34 -8.44 -7.62 21.69
C ARG A 34 -7.06 -7.90 22.30
N LEU A 35 -6.12 -8.45 21.53
CA LEU A 35 -4.75 -8.70 21.98
C LEU A 35 -3.84 -7.49 21.80
N TYR A 36 -4.00 -6.74 20.71
CA TYR A 36 -2.97 -5.79 20.25
C TYR A 36 -3.44 -4.34 20.12
N SER A 37 -4.76 -4.05 20.17
CA SER A 37 -5.29 -2.73 19.82
C SER A 37 -4.80 -1.58 20.72
N SER A 38 -4.40 -1.87 21.96
CA SER A 38 -3.89 -0.86 22.90
C SER A 38 -2.61 -0.19 22.40
N GLU A 39 -1.83 -0.85 21.55
CA GLU A 39 -0.55 -0.35 21.04
C GLU A 39 -0.57 0.04 19.55
N GLY A 40 -1.72 -0.10 18.87
CA GLY A 40 -1.83 0.06 17.41
C GLY A 40 -1.13 -1.06 16.61
N SER A 41 -1.13 -0.95 15.27
CA SER A 41 -0.47 -1.90 14.35
C SER A 41 -0.83 -3.37 14.62
N VAL A 42 -2.14 -3.66 14.64
CA VAL A 42 -2.70 -4.96 15.10
C VAL A 42 -2.19 -6.12 14.23
N ASN A 43 -2.23 -5.94 12.91
CA ASN A 43 -1.74 -6.89 11.92
C ASN A 43 -0.24 -7.10 12.07
N GLU A 44 0.54 -6.04 12.10
CA GLU A 44 2.00 -6.11 12.12
C GLU A 44 2.51 -6.77 13.42
N ARG A 45 1.83 -6.56 14.54
CA ARG A 45 2.11 -7.27 15.79
C ARG A 45 1.79 -8.75 15.72
N HIS A 46 0.69 -9.11 15.04
CA HIS A 46 0.36 -10.50 14.78
C HIS A 46 1.40 -11.16 13.87
N HIS A 47 1.80 -10.49 12.78
CA HIS A 47 2.83 -10.97 11.86
C HIS A 47 4.16 -11.22 12.59
N LEU A 48 4.58 -10.29 13.46
CA LEU A 48 5.73 -10.47 14.33
C LEU A 48 5.57 -11.66 15.28
N SER A 49 4.40 -11.81 15.91
CA SER A 49 4.12 -12.94 16.80
C SER A 49 4.24 -14.27 16.05
N GLN A 50 3.66 -14.37 14.85
CA GLN A 50 3.75 -15.56 13.99
C GLN A 50 5.21 -15.84 13.58
N ALA A 51 5.96 -14.80 13.21
CA ALA A 51 7.38 -14.93 12.88
C ALA A 51 8.18 -15.50 14.07
N ILE A 52 7.98 -14.95 15.27
CA ILE A 52 8.64 -15.43 16.50
C ILE A 52 8.24 -16.88 16.82
N CYS A 53 6.98 -17.26 16.62
CA CYS A 53 6.54 -18.64 16.81
C CYS A 53 7.27 -19.60 15.87
N ILE A 54 7.39 -19.26 14.58
CA ILE A 54 8.10 -20.09 13.58
C ILE A 54 9.60 -20.16 13.91
N LEU A 55 10.21 -19.04 14.27
CA LEU A 55 11.65 -18.97 14.58
C LEU A 55 12.03 -19.73 15.85
N ASN A 56 11.12 -19.85 16.82
CA ASN A 56 11.33 -20.65 18.03
C ASN A 56 10.92 -22.13 17.89
N ASP A 57 10.33 -22.52 16.75
CA ASP A 57 10.01 -23.92 16.53
C ASP A 57 11.30 -24.75 16.40
N SER A 58 11.31 -25.92 17.04
CA SER A 58 12.49 -26.81 17.06
C SER A 58 12.95 -27.28 15.68
N SER A 59 12.08 -27.25 14.66
CA SER A 59 12.40 -27.55 13.26
C SER A 59 13.02 -26.38 12.50
N SER A 60 12.86 -25.13 12.98
CA SER A 60 13.54 -23.97 12.43
C SER A 60 14.96 -23.90 12.98
N LYS A 61 15.94 -23.79 12.08
CA LYS A 61 17.37 -23.83 12.43
C LYS A 61 18.14 -22.60 11.97
N ILE A 62 17.44 -21.60 11.43
CA ILE A 62 18.08 -20.45 10.79
C ILE A 62 18.76 -19.51 11.80
N LEU A 63 18.39 -19.59 13.09
CA LEU A 63 18.97 -18.78 14.17
C LEU A 63 19.85 -19.58 15.15
N ASP A 64 19.97 -20.90 15.00
CA ASP A 64 20.68 -21.77 15.97
C ASP A 64 22.17 -21.42 16.13
N GLY A 65 22.78 -20.81 15.11
CA GLY A 65 24.17 -20.37 15.14
C GLY A 65 24.42 -19.04 15.85
N LEU A 66 23.37 -18.33 16.28
CA LEU A 66 23.49 -17.02 16.92
C LEU A 66 23.80 -17.15 18.40
N SER A 67 24.64 -16.25 18.92
CA SER A 67 24.75 -16.02 20.36
C SER A 67 23.43 -15.50 20.95
N THR A 68 23.31 -15.51 22.27
CA THR A 68 22.11 -14.99 22.95
C THR A 68 21.91 -13.50 22.66
N GLU A 69 22.99 -12.75 22.59
CA GLU A 69 23.00 -11.31 22.29
C GLU A 69 22.57 -11.05 20.85
N GLU A 70 23.09 -11.80 19.89
CA GLU A 70 22.73 -11.71 18.47
C GLU A 70 21.28 -12.12 18.21
N PHE A 71 20.79 -13.15 18.90
CA PHE A 71 19.39 -13.56 18.83
C PHE A 71 18.48 -12.42 19.29
N LYS A 72 18.76 -11.82 20.46
CA LYS A 72 18.00 -10.67 20.97
C LYS A 72 18.02 -9.50 19.98
N GLU A 73 19.20 -9.17 19.45
CA GLU A 73 19.35 -8.11 18.46
C GLU A 73 18.53 -8.40 17.19
N CYS A 74 18.52 -9.65 16.73
CA CYS A 74 17.70 -10.08 15.59
C CYS A 74 16.21 -9.87 15.86
N ILE A 75 15.70 -10.33 17.01
CA ILE A 75 14.29 -10.15 17.38
C ILE A 75 13.91 -8.66 17.49
N ASP A 76 14.81 -7.81 17.99
CA ASP A 76 14.57 -6.37 18.06
C ASP A 76 14.50 -5.73 16.66
N TYR A 77 15.34 -6.16 15.71
CA TYR A 77 15.22 -5.73 14.31
C TYR A 77 13.92 -6.23 13.67
N LEU A 78 13.52 -7.49 13.89
CA LEU A 78 12.27 -8.02 13.35
C LEU A 78 11.08 -7.20 13.85
N ARG A 79 11.06 -6.86 15.15
CA ARG A 79 10.02 -6.02 15.73
C ARG A 79 9.95 -4.65 15.05
N GLU A 80 11.08 -3.97 14.93
CA GLU A 80 11.11 -2.63 14.34
C GLU A 80 10.76 -2.63 12.84
N LEU A 81 11.24 -3.62 12.09
CA LEU A 81 11.05 -3.71 10.65
C LEU A 81 9.63 -4.12 10.27
N ILE A 82 9.06 -5.13 10.94
CA ILE A 82 7.69 -5.55 10.68
C ILE A 82 6.71 -4.45 11.12
N LEU A 83 6.93 -3.78 12.26
CA LEU A 83 6.07 -2.65 12.63
C LEU A 83 6.20 -1.43 11.70
N ALA A 84 7.29 -1.33 10.94
CA ALA A 84 7.50 -0.25 9.98
C ALA A 84 6.72 -0.43 8.66
N THR A 85 6.16 -1.62 8.39
CA THR A 85 5.29 -1.84 7.22
C THR A 85 3.89 -1.25 7.41
N ASP A 86 3.48 -0.99 8.65
CA ASP A 86 2.28 -0.18 8.92
C ASP A 86 2.47 1.24 8.36
N LEU A 87 1.74 1.60 7.31
CA LEU A 87 1.82 2.92 6.69
C LEU A 87 1.49 4.06 7.68
N ALA A 88 0.67 3.83 8.72
CA ALA A 88 0.45 4.83 9.76
C ALA A 88 1.74 5.11 10.54
N ASN A 89 2.55 4.09 10.82
CA ASN A 89 3.89 4.27 11.41
C ASN A 89 4.84 4.95 10.42
N HIS A 90 4.83 4.57 9.14
CA HIS A 90 5.62 5.23 8.11
C HIS A 90 5.38 6.76 8.10
N PHE A 91 4.12 7.19 8.04
CA PHE A 91 3.77 8.62 8.07
C PHE A 91 4.16 9.30 9.38
N ARG A 92 4.07 8.62 10.51
CA ARG A 92 4.52 9.14 11.82
C ARG A 92 6.02 9.44 11.83
N ILE A 93 6.84 8.62 11.17
CA ILE A 93 8.31 8.81 11.12
C ILE A 93 8.79 9.58 9.89
N LEU A 94 7.92 9.85 8.92
CA LEU A 94 8.25 10.51 7.65
C LEU A 94 9.07 11.82 7.81
N PRO A 95 8.79 12.72 8.78
CA PRO A 95 9.60 13.92 8.96
C PRO A 95 11.07 13.63 9.34
N ARG A 96 11.33 12.49 9.98
CA ARG A 96 12.69 12.04 10.30
C ARG A 96 13.34 11.39 9.09
N LEU A 97 12.59 10.56 8.35
CA LEU A 97 13.07 9.93 7.10
C LEU A 97 13.54 11.00 6.09
N LYS A 98 12.79 12.08 5.92
CA LYS A 98 13.16 13.20 5.02
C LYS A 98 14.49 13.90 5.37
N LYS A 99 14.98 13.76 6.61
CA LYS A 99 16.26 14.33 7.06
C LYS A 99 17.45 13.40 6.83
N LEU A 100 17.23 12.13 6.51
CA LEU A 100 18.32 11.20 6.22
C LEU A 100 19.11 11.70 5.02
N ARG A 101 20.43 11.58 5.10
CA ARG A 101 21.39 11.91 4.04
C ARG A 101 22.54 10.91 4.14
N THR A 102 23.25 10.66 3.05
CA THR A 102 24.35 9.69 3.02
C THR A 102 25.43 9.98 4.08
N ASP A 103 25.69 11.26 4.38
CA ASP A 103 26.68 11.72 5.36
C ASP A 103 26.25 11.55 6.82
N ASN A 104 24.94 11.45 7.11
CA ASN A 104 24.43 11.33 8.48
C ASN A 104 23.93 9.93 8.85
N LEU A 105 24.09 8.91 7.99
CA LEU A 105 23.56 7.56 8.24
C LEU A 105 24.15 6.87 9.48
N SER A 106 25.39 7.20 9.85
CA SER A 106 26.07 6.64 11.03
C SER A 106 25.66 7.31 12.34
N GLU A 107 24.87 8.38 12.29
CA GLU A 107 24.49 9.15 13.48
C GLU A 107 23.27 8.54 14.19
N GLY A 108 23.39 8.32 15.49
CA GLY A 108 22.28 7.92 16.36
C GLY A 108 21.51 6.70 15.83
N ASN A 109 20.21 6.90 15.59
CA ASN A 109 19.30 5.86 15.09
C ASN A 109 19.05 5.93 13.58
N ASN A 110 19.86 6.67 12.82
CA ASN A 110 19.63 6.89 11.38
C ASN A 110 19.75 5.59 10.58
N GLN A 111 20.62 4.67 10.99
CA GLN A 111 20.70 3.34 10.38
C GLN A 111 19.41 2.53 10.55
N ARG A 112 18.76 2.60 11.72
CA ARG A 112 17.44 1.95 11.94
C ARG A 112 16.34 2.62 11.10
N LEU A 113 16.34 3.95 11.03
CA LEU A 113 15.41 4.69 10.17
C LEU A 113 15.58 4.34 8.68
N LEU A 114 16.82 4.18 8.22
CA LEU A 114 17.13 3.73 6.87
C LEU A 114 16.54 2.34 6.60
N LEU A 115 16.68 1.41 7.54
CA LEU A 115 16.09 0.08 7.44
C LEU A 115 14.55 0.12 7.42
N SER A 116 13.92 0.98 8.23
CA SER A 116 12.47 1.22 8.18
C SER A 116 12.01 1.79 6.82
N LEU A 117 12.78 2.71 6.22
CA LEU A 117 12.51 3.18 4.87
C LEU A 117 12.66 2.04 3.85
N ALA A 118 13.75 1.28 3.93
CA ALA A 118 14.05 0.20 2.99
C ALA A 118 12.98 -0.91 3.01
N ILE A 119 12.46 -1.29 4.18
CA ILE A 119 11.39 -2.29 4.27
C ILE A 119 10.08 -1.72 3.70
N THR A 120 9.77 -0.44 3.92
CA THR A 120 8.60 0.22 3.30
C THR A 120 8.75 0.25 1.77
N CYS A 121 9.92 0.61 1.24
CA CYS A 121 10.18 0.56 -0.20
C CYS A 121 10.08 -0.85 -0.78
N SER A 122 10.46 -1.86 0.01
CA SER A 122 10.36 -3.26 -0.38
C SER A 122 8.90 -3.72 -0.42
N ASP A 123 8.09 -3.32 0.55
CA ASP A 123 6.66 -3.59 0.59
C ASP A 123 5.92 -2.93 -0.60
N LEU A 124 6.29 -1.68 -0.92
CA LEU A 124 5.69 -0.90 -2.01
C LEU A 124 6.31 -1.14 -3.40
N ASN A 125 7.17 -2.14 -3.55
CA ASN A 125 8.04 -2.27 -4.73
C ASN A 125 7.32 -2.63 -6.03
N ASP A 126 6.06 -3.08 -5.97
CA ASP A 126 5.27 -3.36 -7.18
C ASP A 126 5.08 -2.13 -8.06
N GLN A 127 5.09 -0.94 -7.46
CA GLN A 127 4.85 0.33 -8.15
C GLN A 127 6.03 0.79 -9.02
N ILE A 128 7.20 0.19 -8.85
CA ILE A 128 8.39 0.39 -9.68
C ILE A 128 8.57 -0.72 -10.72
N LYS A 129 7.54 -1.54 -10.96
CA LYS A 129 7.54 -2.56 -12.02
C LYS A 129 6.87 -2.04 -13.29
N LYS A 130 6.86 -2.91 -14.31
CA LYS A 130 6.20 -2.62 -15.59
C LYS A 130 4.68 -2.44 -15.37
N TRP A 131 4.07 -1.65 -16.26
CA TRP A 131 2.65 -1.32 -16.22
C TRP A 131 1.72 -2.52 -16.00
N ASN A 132 1.92 -3.63 -16.72
CA ASN A 132 1.08 -4.83 -16.57
C ASN A 132 1.12 -5.41 -15.15
N THR A 133 2.27 -5.34 -14.47
CA THR A 133 2.40 -5.77 -13.07
C THR A 133 1.64 -4.83 -12.16
N VAL A 134 1.79 -3.51 -12.34
CA VAL A 134 1.07 -2.50 -11.54
C VAL A 134 -0.44 -2.64 -11.68
N GLN A 135 -0.93 -2.87 -12.90
CA GLN A 135 -2.34 -3.15 -13.14
C GLN A 135 -2.76 -4.41 -12.39
N HIS A 136 -2.07 -5.53 -12.59
CA HIS A 136 -2.40 -6.79 -11.94
C HIS A 136 -2.44 -6.68 -10.41
N VAL A 137 -1.44 -6.04 -9.80
CA VAL A 137 -1.38 -5.82 -8.35
C VAL A 137 -2.54 -4.94 -7.88
N ALA A 138 -2.86 -3.86 -8.61
CA ALA A 138 -4.04 -3.06 -8.30
C ALA A 138 -5.32 -3.94 -8.33
N HIS A 139 -5.41 -4.91 -9.25
CA HIS A 139 -6.55 -5.82 -9.28
C HIS A 139 -6.68 -6.65 -8.00
N LEU A 140 -5.58 -7.19 -7.52
CA LEU A 140 -5.54 -7.99 -6.30
C LEU A 140 -5.87 -7.14 -5.07
N VAL A 141 -5.26 -5.96 -4.93
CA VAL A 141 -5.48 -5.04 -3.81
C VAL A 141 -6.95 -4.60 -3.73
N TYR A 142 -7.56 -4.19 -4.84
CA TYR A 142 -8.96 -3.78 -4.81
C TYR A 142 -9.93 -4.95 -4.65
N ALA A 143 -9.58 -6.16 -5.13
CA ALA A 143 -10.39 -7.35 -4.84
C ALA A 143 -10.47 -7.60 -3.33
N GLU A 144 -9.35 -7.44 -2.61
CA GLU A 144 -9.27 -7.55 -1.16
C GLU A 144 -10.05 -6.42 -0.46
N PHE A 145 -9.80 -5.15 -0.82
CA PHE A 145 -10.52 -4.01 -0.23
C PHE A 145 -12.03 -4.10 -0.43
N PHE A 146 -12.49 -4.58 -1.58
CA PHE A 146 -13.90 -4.75 -1.84
C PHE A 146 -14.51 -5.94 -1.10
N ALA A 147 -13.72 -6.98 -0.82
CA ALA A 147 -14.17 -8.08 0.04
C ALA A 147 -14.37 -7.58 1.48
N GLU A 148 -13.42 -6.83 2.03
CA GLU A 148 -13.56 -6.17 3.35
C GLU A 148 -14.77 -5.23 3.38
N GLY A 149 -14.90 -4.34 2.40
CA GLY A 149 -16.01 -3.38 2.36
C GLY A 149 -17.40 -4.01 2.23
N ASP A 150 -17.49 -5.20 1.64
CA ASP A 150 -18.74 -5.96 1.60
C ASP A 150 -19.04 -6.65 2.95
N LEU A 151 -18.02 -7.11 3.67
CA LEU A 151 -18.17 -7.59 5.05
C LEU A 151 -18.63 -6.45 5.98
N GLU A 152 -18.05 -5.26 5.86
CA GLU A 152 -18.48 -4.07 6.62
C GLU A 152 -19.97 -3.77 6.38
N LYS A 153 -20.42 -3.79 5.12
CA LYS A 153 -21.85 -3.61 4.79
C LYS A 153 -22.75 -4.68 5.40
N GLN A 154 -22.33 -5.96 5.37
CA GLN A 154 -23.09 -7.05 5.98
C GLN A 154 -23.24 -6.88 7.50
N MET A 155 -22.28 -6.23 8.14
CA MET A 155 -22.32 -5.88 9.56
C MET A 155 -23.09 -4.58 9.85
N GLY A 156 -23.70 -3.95 8.83
CA GLY A 156 -24.39 -2.67 8.95
C GLY A 156 -23.46 -1.46 9.08
N LEU A 157 -22.18 -1.63 8.79
CA LEU A 157 -21.17 -0.57 8.80
C LEU A 157 -21.10 0.12 7.43
N ARG A 158 -20.60 1.36 7.43
CA ARG A 158 -20.36 2.13 6.21
C ARG A 158 -18.87 2.03 5.84
N PRO A 159 -18.51 1.31 4.76
CA PRO A 159 -17.12 1.21 4.34
C PRO A 159 -16.57 2.56 3.87
N ASN A 160 -15.24 2.68 3.91
CA ASN A 160 -14.54 3.77 3.21
C ASN A 160 -14.88 3.72 1.71
N ALA A 161 -14.94 4.88 1.05
CA ALA A 161 -15.19 4.97 -0.39
C ALA A 161 -14.23 4.13 -1.22
N MET A 162 -12.96 3.98 -0.81
CA MET A 162 -11.97 3.12 -1.49
C MET A 162 -12.24 1.62 -1.36
N MET A 163 -13.01 1.20 -0.35
CA MET A 163 -13.39 -0.20 -0.09
C MET A 163 -14.81 -0.51 -0.61
N ASP A 164 -15.57 0.51 -1.04
CA ASP A 164 -16.90 0.33 -1.61
C ASP A 164 -16.81 0.15 -3.13
N ARG A 165 -16.96 -1.09 -3.62
CA ARG A 165 -16.94 -1.42 -5.07
C ARG A 165 -17.99 -0.69 -5.92
N LYS A 166 -18.96 0.00 -5.31
CA LYS A 166 -19.94 0.84 -6.02
C LYS A 166 -19.55 2.31 -6.10
N LYS A 167 -18.48 2.72 -5.40
CA LYS A 167 -18.05 4.13 -5.28
C LYS A 167 -16.58 4.34 -5.63
N ALA A 168 -15.74 3.33 -5.47
CA ALA A 168 -14.31 3.42 -5.73
C ALA A 168 -14.04 3.73 -7.21
N CYS A 169 -13.23 4.76 -7.46
CA CYS A 169 -12.67 5.05 -8.77
C CYS A 169 -11.20 4.66 -8.78
N ILE A 170 -10.92 3.41 -9.21
CA ILE A 170 -9.59 2.79 -9.13
C ILE A 170 -8.50 3.66 -9.77
N PRO A 171 -8.66 4.19 -11.00
CA PRO A 171 -7.64 5.04 -11.59
C PRO A 171 -7.34 6.30 -10.76
N MET A 172 -8.36 6.94 -10.19
CA MET A 172 -8.18 8.14 -9.37
C MET A 172 -7.44 7.81 -8.07
N LEU A 173 -7.86 6.74 -7.39
CA LEU A 173 -7.25 6.27 -6.15
C LEU A 173 -5.79 5.83 -6.36
N GLN A 174 -5.48 5.18 -7.49
CA GLN A 174 -4.10 4.80 -7.84
C GLN A 174 -3.23 6.01 -8.17
N ILE A 175 -3.75 7.01 -8.89
CA ILE A 175 -3.03 8.28 -9.13
C ILE A 175 -2.73 8.97 -7.79
N GLU A 176 -3.70 9.03 -6.88
CA GLU A 176 -3.51 9.60 -5.55
C GLU A 176 -2.44 8.84 -4.77
N PHE A 177 -2.56 7.52 -4.67
CA PHE A 177 -1.60 6.67 -3.96
C PHE A 177 -0.17 6.83 -4.49
N LEU A 178 0.01 6.83 -5.83
CA LEU A 178 1.30 7.06 -6.45
C LEU A 178 1.87 8.46 -6.13
N THR A 179 1.01 9.46 -6.06
CA THR A 179 1.40 10.86 -5.84
C THR A 179 1.72 11.17 -4.38
N THR A 180 0.93 10.64 -3.45
CA THR A 180 0.95 11.04 -2.03
C THR A 180 1.73 10.08 -1.14
N VAL A 181 1.83 8.80 -1.54
CA VAL A 181 2.50 7.76 -0.77
C VAL A 181 3.77 7.31 -1.48
N ILE A 182 3.63 6.70 -2.66
CA ILE A 182 4.73 6.01 -3.32
C ILE A 182 5.86 6.97 -3.70
N ARG A 183 5.56 8.00 -4.48
CA ARG A 183 6.58 8.89 -5.01
C ARG A 183 7.37 9.58 -3.88
N PRO A 184 6.76 10.18 -2.83
CA PRO A 184 7.51 10.76 -1.71
C PRO A 184 8.37 9.75 -0.94
N THR A 185 7.95 8.50 -0.79
CA THR A 185 8.76 7.46 -0.14
C THR A 185 10.02 7.16 -0.96
N PHE A 186 9.88 6.97 -2.27
CA PHE A 186 11.01 6.68 -3.17
C PHE A 186 11.92 7.90 -3.39
N GLU A 187 11.43 9.14 -3.27
CA GLU A 187 12.27 10.34 -3.31
C GLU A 187 13.31 10.34 -2.18
N ILE A 188 12.91 9.89 -0.99
CA ILE A 188 13.84 9.78 0.15
C ILE A 188 14.91 8.72 -0.16
N LEU A 189 14.51 7.59 -0.77
CA LEU A 189 15.45 6.54 -1.17
C LEU A 189 16.47 7.07 -2.18
N VAL A 190 16.02 7.76 -3.24
CA VAL A 190 16.88 8.37 -4.27
C VAL A 190 17.85 9.39 -3.66
N GLN A 191 17.38 10.18 -2.70
CA GLN A 191 18.22 11.18 -2.04
C GLN A 191 19.40 10.54 -1.29
N ILE A 192 19.25 9.29 -0.82
CA ILE A 192 20.30 8.53 -0.12
C ILE A 192 21.14 7.69 -1.12
N PHE A 193 20.46 7.13 -2.12
CA PHE A 193 21.03 6.26 -3.16
C PHE A 193 20.64 6.79 -4.56
N PRO A 194 21.37 7.78 -5.11
CA PRO A 194 21.05 8.40 -6.39
C PRO A 194 20.95 7.43 -7.57
N GLU A 195 21.62 6.28 -7.50
CA GLU A 195 21.52 5.20 -8.48
C GLU A 195 20.10 4.62 -8.62
N THR A 196 19.23 4.83 -7.64
CA THR A 196 17.83 4.38 -7.64
C THR A 196 16.87 5.35 -8.35
N GLU A 197 17.36 6.46 -8.89
CA GLU A 197 16.58 7.44 -9.67
C GLU A 197 15.66 6.84 -10.76
N PRO A 198 16.04 5.76 -11.48
CA PRO A 198 15.15 5.11 -12.45
C PRO A 198 13.80 4.64 -11.85
N PHE A 199 13.71 4.43 -10.54
CA PHE A 199 12.47 4.07 -9.86
C PHE A 199 11.43 5.20 -9.94
N LEU A 200 11.84 6.45 -9.72
CA LEU A 200 10.95 7.61 -9.83
C LEU A 200 10.40 7.77 -11.25
N LYS A 201 11.26 7.56 -12.26
CA LYS A 201 10.82 7.58 -13.67
C LYS A 201 9.76 6.52 -13.97
N THR A 202 9.91 5.33 -13.37
CA THR A 202 8.93 4.24 -13.53
C THR A 202 7.61 4.57 -12.82
N ILE A 203 7.67 5.11 -11.60
CA ILE A 203 6.50 5.60 -10.85
C ILE A 203 5.76 6.67 -11.64
N ASP A 204 6.47 7.68 -12.17
CA ASP A 204 5.88 8.77 -12.96
C ASP A 204 5.24 8.25 -14.26
N SER A 205 5.90 7.28 -14.92
CA SER A 205 5.35 6.60 -16.10
C SER A 205 4.05 5.84 -15.77
N ASN A 206 4.05 5.03 -14.70
CA ASN A 206 2.87 4.27 -14.27
C ASN A 206 1.72 5.20 -13.84
N ARG A 207 2.02 6.33 -13.18
CA ARG A 207 1.03 7.36 -12.85
C ARG A 207 0.40 7.95 -14.12
N ALA A 208 1.20 8.28 -15.14
CA ALA A 208 0.70 8.77 -16.42
C ALA A 208 -0.16 7.72 -17.16
N GLN A 209 0.15 6.43 -17.04
CA GLN A 209 -0.71 5.37 -17.59
C GLN A 209 -2.09 5.36 -16.90
N TRP A 210 -2.15 5.46 -15.56
CA TRP A 210 -3.42 5.59 -14.85
C TRP A 210 -4.21 6.84 -15.24
N GLU A 211 -3.54 7.97 -15.51
CA GLU A 211 -4.19 9.18 -16.03
C GLU A 211 -4.81 8.94 -17.41
N ARG A 212 -4.13 8.21 -18.30
CA ARG A 212 -4.68 7.82 -19.61
C ARG A 212 -5.90 6.91 -19.46
N VAL A 213 -5.82 5.92 -18.58
CA VAL A 213 -6.95 5.02 -18.28
C VAL A 213 -8.17 5.82 -17.81
N ARG A 214 -7.97 6.75 -16.88
CA ARG A 214 -9.03 7.64 -16.38
C ARG A 214 -9.66 8.47 -17.51
N ASN A 215 -8.83 9.07 -18.37
CA ASN A 215 -9.29 9.95 -19.44
C ASN A 215 -9.98 9.16 -20.58
N GLY A 216 -9.51 7.93 -20.88
CA GLY A 216 -10.13 7.05 -21.88
C GLY A 216 -11.50 6.53 -21.46
N ALA A 217 -11.70 6.26 -20.16
CA ALA A 217 -13.01 5.92 -19.60
C ALA A 217 -14.01 7.09 -19.73
N ALA A 218 -13.54 8.34 -19.61
CA ALA A 218 -14.41 9.52 -19.75
C ALA A 218 -14.88 9.75 -21.22
N GLN A 219 -14.09 9.35 -22.21
CA GLN A 219 -14.43 9.55 -23.63
C GLN A 219 -15.40 8.49 -24.17
N THR A 220 -15.35 7.26 -23.64
CA THR A 220 -16.23 6.16 -24.06
C THR A 220 -17.65 6.27 -23.50
N GLY A 221 -17.85 7.00 -22.39
CA GLY A 221 -19.17 7.26 -21.80
C GLY A 221 -20.04 8.29 -22.54
N ASN A 222 -19.51 9.00 -23.54
CA ASN A 222 -20.20 10.09 -24.24
C ASN A 222 -20.75 9.70 -25.63
N GLY A 223 -20.75 8.40 -25.96
CA GLY A 223 -21.10 7.87 -27.28
C GLY A 223 -22.46 7.16 -27.34
N ASN A 224 -23.55 7.82 -26.92
CA ASN A 224 -24.90 7.55 -27.45
C ASN A 224 -25.91 8.59 -26.95
N GLY A 225 -26.33 9.50 -27.84
CA GLY A 225 -27.42 10.45 -27.55
C GLY A 225 -27.36 11.73 -28.39
N THR A 226 -27.66 11.66 -29.68
CA THR A 226 -28.02 12.85 -30.48
C THR A 226 -29.43 13.33 -30.13
N VAL A 227 -29.56 14.49 -29.48
CA VAL A 227 -30.67 15.47 -29.68
C VAL A 227 -30.15 16.89 -29.31
N PRO A 228 -30.43 17.95 -30.09
CA PRO A 228 -30.00 19.32 -29.78
C PRO A 228 -31.06 20.09 -28.96
N GLY A 229 -30.62 20.96 -28.04
CA GLY A 229 -31.53 21.86 -27.32
C GLY A 229 -30.85 22.85 -26.37
N ASN A 230 -30.98 24.14 -26.70
CA ASN A 230 -30.55 25.37 -26.02
C ASN A 230 -30.69 25.44 -24.48
N GLY A 231 -29.81 26.24 -23.85
CA GLY A 231 -30.25 27.23 -22.85
C GLY A 231 -29.53 27.29 -21.50
N ALA A 232 -28.77 28.38 -21.32
CA ALA A 232 -28.57 29.19 -20.12
C ALA A 232 -27.88 28.64 -18.83
N SER A 233 -27.01 29.52 -18.34
CA SER A 233 -26.13 29.53 -17.17
C SER A 233 -26.78 29.41 -15.79
N SER A 234 -26.09 28.75 -14.84
CA SER A 234 -26.02 29.15 -13.42
C SER A 234 -24.76 28.60 -12.73
N GLU A 235 -24.20 29.40 -11.82
CA GLU A 235 -23.01 29.14 -10.99
C GLU A 235 -23.28 28.12 -9.87
N GLY A 236 -22.25 27.36 -9.46
CA GLY A 236 -22.23 26.68 -8.15
C GLY A 236 -21.48 25.34 -8.12
N ALA A 237 -20.34 25.33 -7.42
CA ALA A 237 -19.56 24.18 -6.93
C ALA A 237 -19.05 23.15 -7.97
N ALA A 238 -17.73 22.90 -7.95
CA ALA A 238 -17.10 21.85 -8.74
C ALA A 238 -17.59 20.45 -8.28
N ASN A 239 -18.62 19.94 -8.94
CA ASN A 239 -19.10 18.56 -8.81
C ASN A 239 -18.06 17.59 -9.37
N PRO A 240 -17.57 16.59 -8.62
CA PRO A 240 -16.77 15.53 -9.19
C PRO A 240 -17.68 14.57 -9.95
N CYS A 241 -17.47 14.47 -11.25
CA CYS A 241 -17.96 13.42 -12.15
C CYS A 241 -19.48 13.46 -12.47
N HIS A 242 -19.89 14.39 -13.33
CA HIS A 242 -21.08 14.18 -14.14
C HIS A 242 -20.71 13.29 -15.34
N ASN A 243 -21.35 12.12 -15.42
CA ASN A 243 -21.44 11.17 -16.55
C ASN A 243 -20.47 9.97 -16.61
N CYS A 244 -19.75 9.60 -15.55
CA CYS A 244 -19.38 8.18 -15.41
C CYS A 244 -20.56 7.43 -14.79
N ASN A 245 -21.11 6.46 -15.50
CA ASN A 245 -22.15 5.59 -14.96
C ASN A 245 -21.58 4.82 -13.74
N PRO A 246 -22.09 5.05 -12.51
CA PRO A 246 -21.49 4.56 -11.26
C PRO A 246 -21.83 3.10 -10.97
N THR A 247 -21.89 2.26 -12.02
CA THR A 247 -22.17 0.83 -11.87
C THR A 247 -21.03 0.02 -12.47
N ALA A 248 -20.64 -1.03 -11.73
CA ALA A 248 -19.81 -2.21 -11.99
C ALA A 248 -18.84 -2.29 -13.20
N GLU A 249 -19.07 -1.62 -14.32
CA GLU A 249 -18.26 -1.71 -15.56
C GLU A 249 -16.93 -0.93 -15.49
N CYS A 250 -16.78 0.04 -14.58
CA CYS A 250 -15.47 0.60 -14.20
C CYS A 250 -14.75 -0.20 -13.10
N CYS A 251 -15.42 -1.21 -12.52
CA CYS A 251 -14.83 -2.15 -11.57
C CYS A 251 -14.56 -3.51 -12.22
N ASP A 252 -15.04 -3.73 -13.45
CA ASP A 252 -14.64 -4.86 -14.25
C ASP A 252 -13.29 -4.57 -14.88
N PHE A 253 -12.26 -5.20 -14.34
CA PHE A 253 -10.92 -5.12 -14.88
C PHE A 253 -10.81 -5.57 -16.35
N SER A 254 -11.81 -6.29 -16.86
CA SER A 254 -11.92 -6.63 -18.29
C SER A 254 -12.09 -5.40 -19.20
N CYS A 255 -12.61 -4.28 -18.68
CA CYS A 255 -12.69 -3.02 -19.43
C CYS A 255 -11.30 -2.39 -19.65
N TYR A 256 -10.34 -2.64 -18.74
CA TYR A 256 -9.00 -2.04 -18.79
C TYR A 256 -7.96 -2.92 -19.51
N THR A 257 -8.22 -4.22 -19.70
CA THR A 257 -7.30 -5.17 -20.34
C THR A 257 -7.57 -5.38 -21.83
N LYS A 258 -8.69 -4.89 -22.37
CA LYS A 258 -9.08 -5.13 -23.78
C LYS A 258 -8.33 -4.29 -24.82
N GLN A 259 -7.45 -3.35 -24.45
CA GLN A 259 -6.78 -2.47 -25.42
C GLN A 259 -5.39 -2.93 -25.92
N HIS A 260 -4.87 -4.10 -25.53
CA HIS A 260 -3.52 -4.52 -25.95
C HIS A 260 -3.39 -6.01 -26.39
N GLN A 261 -4.44 -6.61 -26.96
CA GLN A 261 -4.33 -7.90 -27.68
C GLN A 261 -4.57 -7.76 -29.20
N GLY A 262 -4.08 -6.66 -29.79
CA GLY A 262 -4.03 -6.46 -31.24
C GLY A 262 -2.59 -6.36 -31.72
#